data_AF-A0A661SNK5-F1
#
_entry.id   AF-A0A661SNK5-F1
#
_cell.length_a   1.000
_cell.length_b   1.000
_cell.length_c   1.000
_cell.angle_alpha   90.00
_cell.angle_beta   90.00
_cell.angle_gamma   90.00
#
_symmetry.space_group_name_H-M   'P 1'
#
loop_
_entity.id
_entity.type
_entity.pdbx_description
1 polymer ?
#
loop_
_entity_poly.entity_id
_entity_poly.type
_entity_poly.pdbx_seq_one_letter_code
_entity_poly.pdbx_strand_id
1 'polypeptide(L)'
;MFIRVICVFMCVMVMGVNFAAAGNEKTVALVMKDLFNPFFLKMESGAKAYAKQNNIPFEVFGVERETEVERQIGIVDNLISRRYGAI
;
A
#
# COMPACT_ATOMS: atom_id res chain seq x y z
N MET A 1 -9.86 48.81 -3.63
CA MET A 1 -9.95 47.82 -4.72
C MET A 1 -8.80 46.81 -4.66
N PHE A 2 -7.55 47.24 -4.51
CA PHE A 2 -6.35 46.38 -4.42
C PHE A 2 -6.34 45.34 -3.28
N ILE A 3 -6.82 45.68 -2.08
CA ILE A 3 -6.87 44.74 -0.93
C ILE A 3 -7.82 43.54 -1.14
N ARG A 4 -8.93 43.73 -1.86
CA ARG A 4 -9.86 42.63 -2.18
C ARG A 4 -9.26 41.66 -3.21
N VAL A 5 -8.49 42.17 -4.18
CA VAL A 5 -7.83 41.34 -5.20
C VAL A 5 -6.73 40.48 -4.57
N ILE A 6 -5.94 41.04 -3.64
CA ILE A 6 -4.90 40.31 -2.91
C ILE A 6 -5.50 39.20 -2.02
N CYS A 7 -6.60 39.48 -1.29
CA CYS A 7 -7.28 38.47 -0.47
C CYS A 7 -7.86 37.31 -1.31
N VAL A 8 -8.45 37.60 -2.48
CA VAL A 8 -8.98 36.56 -3.37
C VAL A 8 -7.83 35.72 -3.95
N PHE A 9 -6.71 36.35 -4.33
CA PHE A 9 -5.53 35.65 -4.83
C PHE A 9 -4.91 34.73 -3.75
N MET A 10 -4.88 35.19 -2.50
CA MET A 10 -4.39 34.41 -1.35
C MET A 10 -5.31 33.22 -1.02
N CYS A 11 -6.63 33.36 -1.16
CA CYS A 11 -7.58 32.26 -0.95
C CYS A 11 -7.47 31.15 -2.01
N VAL A 12 -7.20 31.49 -3.27
CA VAL A 12 -7.02 30.49 -4.34
C VAL A 12 -5.76 29.66 -4.12
N MET A 13 -4.71 30.23 -3.52
CA MET A 13 -3.45 29.53 -3.27
C MET A 13 -3.55 28.50 -2.11
N VAL A 14 -4.48 28.68 -1.18
CA VAL A 14 -4.68 27.80 -0.01
C VAL A 14 -5.55 26.57 -0.31
N MET A 15 -6.39 26.61 -1.36
CA MET A 15 -7.26 25.48 -1.73
C MET A 15 -6.53 24.32 -2.45
N GLY A 16 -5.23 24.46 -2.74
CA GLY A 16 -4.45 23.47 -3.48
C GLY A 16 -3.78 22.37 -2.65
N VAL A 17 -3.84 22.43 -1.32
CA VAL A 17 -3.11 21.47 -0.46
C VAL A 17 -3.92 20.18 -0.33
N ASN A 18 -3.86 19.34 -1.36
CA ASN A 18 -4.20 17.93 -1.21
C ASN A 18 -3.12 17.30 -0.34
N PHE A 19 -3.43 17.06 0.94
CA PHE A 19 -2.68 16.08 1.74
C PHE A 19 -2.94 14.71 1.11
N ALA A 20 -2.18 14.39 0.05
CA ALA A 20 -2.03 13.03 -0.40
C ALA A 20 -1.34 12.30 0.75
N ALA A 21 -2.14 11.57 1.54
CA ALA A 21 -1.61 10.67 2.54
C ALA A 21 -0.80 9.60 1.81
N ALA A 22 0.49 9.85 1.67
CA ALA A 22 1.46 8.99 0.99
C ALA A 22 1.90 7.82 1.89
N GLY A 23 1.01 7.38 2.79
CA GLY A 23 1.22 6.24 3.68
C GLY A 23 0.68 4.95 3.06
N ASN A 24 1.24 3.81 3.47
CA ASN A 24 0.76 2.49 3.06
C ASN A 24 -0.57 2.09 3.73
N GLU A 25 -1.21 3.00 4.45
CA GLU A 25 -2.47 2.81 5.18
C GLU A 25 -3.67 2.40 4.31
N LYS A 26 -3.60 2.64 3.00
CA LYS A 26 -4.60 2.16 2.02
C LYS A 26 -4.15 0.91 1.26
N THR A 27 -2.91 0.48 1.47
CA THR A 27 -2.29 -0.65 0.80
C THR A 27 -2.54 -1.93 1.59
N VAL A 28 -2.98 -2.96 0.87
CA VAL A 28 -3.13 -4.32 1.40
C VAL A 28 -1.89 -5.13 1.01
N ALA A 29 -1.21 -5.71 1.99
CA ALA A 29 -0.14 -6.66 1.75
C ALA A 29 -0.69 -8.09 1.80
N LEU A 30 -0.17 -8.98 0.94
CA LEU A 30 -0.36 -10.42 1.04
C LEU A 30 0.98 -11.07 1.37
N VAL A 31 1.09 -11.77 2.50
CA VAL A 31 2.30 -12.51 2.88
C VAL A 31 2.13 -14.00 2.58
N MET A 32 2.82 -14.48 1.55
CA MET A 32 2.82 -15.89 1.13
C MET A 32 3.77 -16.73 1.97
N LYS A 33 3.44 -18.02 2.10
CA LYS A 33 4.23 -18.99 2.87
C LYS A 33 5.43 -19.55 2.08
N ASP A 34 5.28 -19.68 0.77
CA ASP A 34 6.29 -20.16 -0.18
C ASP A 34 6.02 -19.50 -1.54
N LEU A 35 7.04 -18.90 -2.16
CA LEU A 35 6.92 -18.21 -3.45
C LEU A 35 6.91 -19.14 -4.67
N PHE A 36 7.39 -20.37 -4.54
CA PHE A 36 7.56 -21.32 -5.65
C PHE A 36 6.47 -22.39 -5.70
N ASN A 37 5.71 -22.58 -4.63
CA ASN A 37 4.61 -23.53 -4.63
C ASN A 37 3.50 -23.08 -5.63
N PRO A 38 3.10 -23.93 -6.60
CA PRO A 38 2.08 -23.60 -7.59
C PRO A 38 0.74 -23.16 -6.99
N PHE A 39 0.40 -23.63 -5.80
CA PHE A 39 -0.80 -23.21 -5.08
C PHE A 39 -0.77 -21.71 -4.74
N PHE A 40 0.35 -21.23 -4.16
CA PHE A 40 0.48 -19.82 -3.78
C PHE A 40 0.61 -18.91 -5.00
N LEU A 41 1.27 -19.36 -6.07
CA LEU A 41 1.30 -18.63 -7.35
C LEU A 41 -0.11 -18.42 -7.94
N LYS A 42 -0.97 -19.44 -7.85
CA LYS A 42 -2.36 -19.31 -8.32
C LYS A 42 -3.17 -18.37 -7.43
N MET A 43 -2.98 -18.44 -6.12
CA MET A 43 -3.59 -17.53 -5.14
C MET A 43 -3.17 -16.08 -5.40
N GLU A 44 -1.88 -15.83 -5.59
CA GLU A 44 -1.32 -14.52 -5.91
C GLU A 44 -1.96 -13.94 -7.18
N SER A 45 -2.04 -14.75 -8.24
CA SER A 45 -2.66 -14.34 -9.50
C SER A 45 -4.13 -13.93 -9.31
N GLY A 46 -4.88 -14.70 -8.52
CA GLY A 46 -6.28 -14.37 -8.19
C GLY A 46 -6.40 -13.07 -7.37
N ALA A 47 -5.56 -12.91 -6.35
CA ALA A 47 -5.54 -11.72 -5.50
C ALA A 47 -5.17 -10.47 -6.31
N LYS A 48 -4.13 -10.54 -7.15
CA LYS A 48 -3.71 -9.46 -8.05
C LYS A 48 -4.81 -9.08 -9.05
N ALA A 49 -5.50 -10.06 -9.63
CA ALA A 49 -6.61 -9.80 -10.54
C ALA A 49 -7.75 -9.06 -9.84
N TYR A 50 -8.13 -9.51 -8.64
CA TYR A 50 -9.17 -8.85 -7.84
C TYR A 50 -8.78 -7.43 -7.42
N ALA A 51 -7.55 -7.24 -6.93
CA ALA A 51 -7.05 -5.93 -6.51
C ALA A 51 -7.04 -4.95 -7.70
N LYS A 52 -6.59 -5.39 -8.87
CA LYS A 52 -6.60 -4.59 -10.10
C LYS A 52 -8.01 -4.21 -10.53
N GLN A 53 -8.97 -5.14 -10.48
CA GLN A 53 -10.37 -4.86 -10.84
C GLN A 53 -11.03 -3.84 -9.91
N ASN A 54 -10.62 -3.79 -8.64
CA ASN A 54 -11.21 -2.93 -7.63
C ASN A 54 -10.36 -1.68 -7.31
N ASN A 55 -9.26 -1.45 -8.04
CA ASN A 55 -8.30 -0.35 -7.79
C ASN A 55 -7.76 -0.33 -6.35
N ILE A 56 -7.53 -1.50 -5.77
CA ILE A 56 -6.97 -1.65 -4.43
C ILE A 56 -5.43 -1.62 -4.55
N PRO A 57 -4.72 -0.71 -3.87
CA PRO A 57 -3.27 -0.78 -3.78
C PRO A 57 -2.86 -2.08 -3.09
N PHE A 58 -2.10 -2.92 -3.79
CA PHE A 58 -1.85 -4.29 -3.37
C PHE A 58 -0.40 -4.69 -3.62
N GLU A 59 0.23 -5.26 -2.60
CA GLU A 59 1.61 -5.72 -2.65
C GLU A 59 1.72 -7.15 -2.13
N VAL A 60 2.68 -7.92 -2.65
CA VAL A 60 2.86 -9.33 -2.29
C VAL A 60 4.27 -9.53 -1.77
N PHE A 61 4.36 -10.20 -0.63
CA PHE A 61 5.60 -10.57 0.04
C PHE A 61 5.59 -12.06 0.31
N GLY A 62 6.75 -12.64 0.57
CA GLY A 62 6.87 -14.05 0.93
C GLY A 62 8.32 -14.45 1.10
N VAL A 63 8.51 -15.70 1.51
CA VAL A 63 9.83 -16.31 1.63
C VAL A 63 10.02 -17.36 0.54
N GLU A 64 11.27 -17.57 0.15
CA GLU A 64 11.64 -18.56 -0.86
C GLU A 64 11.37 -19.98 -0.36
N ARG A 65 11.60 -20.25 0.94
CA ARG A 65 11.35 -21.56 1.54
C ARG A 65 10.59 -21.42 2.85
N GLU A 66 9.68 -22.36 3.07
CA GLU A 66 8.84 -22.43 4.27
C GLU A 66 9.60 -22.52 5.60
N THR A 67 10.84 -22.98 5.57
CA THR A 67 11.72 -23.12 6.74
C THR A 67 12.32 -21.78 7.20
N GLU A 68 12.17 -20.71 6.42
CA GLU A 68 12.81 -19.41 6.67
C GLU A 68 11.90 -18.50 7.53
N VAL A 69 11.55 -19.02 8.71
CA VAL A 69 10.57 -18.42 9.62
C VAL A 69 11.01 -17.04 10.09
N GLU A 70 12.30 -16.86 10.42
CA GLU A 70 12.83 -15.57 10.87
C GLU A 70 12.70 -14.48 9.81
N ARG A 71 12.88 -14.84 8.53
CA ARG A 71 12.64 -13.91 7.42
C ARG A 71 11.16 -13.57 7.30
N GLN A 72 10.28 -14.55 7.50
CA GLN A 72 8.84 -14.32 7.45
C GLN A 72 8.38 -13.37 8.58
N ILE A 73 8.92 -13.53 9.80
CA ILE A 73 8.69 -12.62 10.92
C ILE A 73 9.16 -11.21 10.55
N GLY A 74 10.38 -11.07 10.03
CA GLY A 74 10.92 -9.78 9.63
C GLY A 74 10.10 -9.06 8.55
N ILE A 75 9.50 -9.81 7.62
CA ILE A 75 8.55 -9.26 6.63
C ILE A 75 7.34 -8.67 7.37
N VAL A 76 6.69 -9.44 8.24
CA VAL A 76 5.49 -8.98 8.96
C VAL A 76 5.79 -7.75 9.82
N ASP A 77 6.90 -7.75 10.57
CA ASP A 77 7.32 -6.62 11.40
C ASP A 77 7.56 -5.35 10.56
N ASN A 78 8.14 -5.50 9.36
CA ASN A 78 8.33 -4.39 8.44
C ASN A 78 6.99 -3.82 7.96
N LEU A 79 6.02 -4.67 7.62
CA LEU A 79 4.69 -4.25 7.17
C LEU A 79 3.93 -3.52 8.28
N ILE A 80 4.00 -4.01 9.52
CA ILE A 80 3.40 -3.33 10.70
C ILE A 80 4.06 -1.96 10.93
N SER A 81 5.39 -1.90 10.83
CA SER A 81 6.16 -0.67 11.00
C SER A 81 5.83 0.37 9.93
N ARG A 82 5.60 -0.08 8.69
CA ARG A 82 5.22 0.77 7.54
C ARG A 82 3.73 1.13 7.51
N ARG A 83 2.93 0.68 8.48
CA ARG A 83 1.50 0.99 8.61
C ARG A 83 0.69 0.59 7.39
N TYR A 84 0.86 -0.64 6.90
CA TYR A 84 -0.05 -1.18 5.90
C TYR A 84 -1.49 -1.20 6.44
N GLY A 85 -2.45 -0.92 5.57
CA GLY A 85 -3.87 -0.92 5.94
C GLY A 85 -4.39 -2.30 6.33
N ALA A 86 -3.86 -3.33 5.69
CA ALA A 86 -4.08 -4.74 6.03
C ALA A 86 -2.89 -5.60 5.60
N ILE A 87 -2.70 -6.75 6.27
CA ILE A 87 -1.67 -7.77 6.04
C ILE A 87 -2.37 -9.13 5.98
#